data_AF-A0A496VCL8-F1
#
_entry.id   AF-A0A496VCL8-F1
#
_cell.length_a   1.000
_cell.length_b   1.000
_cell.length_c   1.000
_cell.angle_alpha   90.00
_cell.angle_beta   90.00
_cell.angle_gamma   90.00
#
_symmetry.space_group_name_H-M   'P 1'
#
loop_
_entity.id
_entity.type
_entity.pdbx_description
1 polymer ?
#
loop_
_entity_poly.entity_id
_entity_poly.type
_entity_poly.pdbx_seq_one_letter_code
_entity_poly.pdbx_strand_id
1 'polypeptide(L)'
;MSSLALSKEQRNQVYAVLDEARPVLRNLHLEMGDNRRALMQLSLAAEKYSQQLNELATKQAELKKNLIVKIGDVKSQAFALLDEQQQASFLNRQEDFRQGPFWNRPEHRRSCW
;
A
#
# COMPACT_ATOMS: atom_id res chain seq x y z
N MET A 1 11.94 9.38 3.01
CA MET A 1 12.72 8.96 1.82
C MET A 1 14.16 9.49 1.81
N SER A 2 14.61 10.18 2.86
CA SER A 2 15.93 10.83 2.97
C SER A 2 17.10 9.92 3.38
N SER A 3 16.89 8.62 3.59
CA SER A 3 17.91 7.71 4.15
C SER A 3 18.46 6.68 3.15
N LEU A 4 18.01 6.66 1.90
CA LEU A 4 18.78 6.05 0.82
C LEU A 4 19.61 7.19 0.23
N ALA A 5 20.93 7.04 0.15
CA ALA A 5 21.84 8.05 -0.39
C ALA A 5 21.69 8.17 -1.92
N LEU A 6 20.47 8.47 -2.37
CA LEU A 6 20.11 8.55 -3.78
C LEU A 6 20.75 9.79 -4.40
N SER A 7 21.31 9.62 -5.59
CA SER A 7 21.72 10.74 -6.44
C SER A 7 20.50 11.59 -6.83
N LYS A 8 20.73 12.81 -7.31
CA LYS A 8 19.65 13.70 -7.74
C LYS A 8 18.90 13.08 -8.94
N GLU A 9 19.64 12.45 -9.84
CA GLU A 9 19.13 11.76 -11.02
C GLU A 9 18.27 10.56 -10.63
N GLN A 10 18.74 9.71 -9.71
CA GLN A 10 17.97 8.57 -9.19
C GLN A 10 16.70 9.02 -8.48
N ARG A 11 16.75 10.09 -7.68
CA ARG A 11 15.54 10.65 -7.04
C ARG A 11 14.52 11.08 -8.07
N ASN A 12 14.94 11.80 -9.12
CA ASN A 12 14.04 12.25 -10.16
C ASN A 12 13.37 11.09 -10.89
N GLN A 13 14.10 10.01 -11.17
CA GLN A 13 13.56 8.81 -11.80
C GLN A 13 12.56 8.08 -10.88
N VAL A 14 12.90 7.93 -9.59
CA VAL A 14 11.98 7.35 -8.60
C VAL A 14 10.72 8.20 -8.46
N TYR A 15 10.84 9.53 -8.42
CA TYR A 15 9.68 10.42 -8.37
C TYR A 15 8.82 10.32 -9.62
N ALA A 16 9.41 10.21 -10.81
CA ALA A 16 8.66 10.01 -12.05
C ALA A 16 7.81 8.74 -12.00
N VAL A 17 8.39 7.61 -11.55
CA VAL A 17 7.66 6.35 -11.34
C VAL A 17 6.50 6.52 -10.35
N LEU A 18 6.72 7.25 -9.25
CA LEU A 18 5.67 7.51 -8.26
C LEU A 18 4.57 8.42 -8.80
N ASP A 19 4.92 9.48 -9.51
CA ASP A 19 3.97 10.45 -10.05
C ASP A 19 3.10 9.83 -11.15
N GLU A 20 3.67 8.95 -11.99
CA GLU A 20 2.91 8.18 -12.98
C GLU A 20 1.91 7.22 -12.31
N ALA A 21 2.31 6.57 -11.21
CA ALA A 21 1.44 5.62 -10.52
C ALA A 21 0.40 6.29 -9.61
N ARG A 22 0.66 7.53 -9.15
CA ARG A 22 -0.18 8.28 -8.22
C ARG A 22 -1.66 8.38 -8.63
N PRO A 23 -2.04 8.75 -9.87
CA PRO A 23 -3.45 8.82 -10.25
C PRO A 23 -4.13 7.45 -10.16
N VAL A 24 -3.46 6.38 -10.58
CA VAL A 24 -4.00 5.00 -10.52
C VAL A 24 -4.23 4.55 -9.08
N LEU A 25 -3.23 4.74 -8.21
CA LEU A 25 -3.34 4.40 -6.79
C LEU A 25 -4.42 5.23 -6.10
N ARG A 26 -4.51 6.52 -6.41
CA ARG A 26 -5.57 7.40 -5.89
C ARG A 26 -6.95 6.89 -6.31
N ASN A 27 -7.12 6.52 -7.58
CA ASN A 27 -8.40 6.01 -8.06
C ASN A 27 -8.79 4.69 -7.37
N LEU A 28 -7.86 3.75 -7.22
CA LEU A 28 -8.10 2.50 -6.48
C LEU A 28 -8.55 2.76 -5.04
N HIS A 29 -7.93 3.72 -4.35
CA HIS A 29 -8.33 4.09 -3.00
C HIS A 29 -9.74 4.72 -2.94
N LEU A 30 -10.10 5.55 -3.92
CA LEU A 30 -11.44 6.13 -4.03
C LEU A 30 -12.47 5.02 -4.25
N GLU A 31 -12.25 4.13 -5.22
CA GLU A 31 -13.15 3.02 -5.52
C GLU A 31 -13.34 2.07 -4.32
N MET A 32 -12.27 1.79 -3.56
CA MET A 32 -12.37 1.03 -2.32
C MET A 32 -13.18 1.76 -1.24
N GLY A 33 -13.04 3.08 -1.15
CA GLY A 33 -13.83 3.92 -0.25
C GLY A 33 -15.32 3.87 -0.62
N ASP A 34 -15.62 3.95 -1.91
CA ASP A 34 -16.99 3.89 -2.44
C ASP A 34 -17.60 2.51 -2.22
N ASN A 35 -16.86 1.44 -2.48
CA ASN A 35 -17.31 0.07 -2.20
C ASN A 35 -17.60 -0.15 -0.71
N ARG A 36 -16.74 0.34 0.19
CA ARG A 36 -16.98 0.27 1.64
C ARG A 36 -18.23 1.05 2.04
N ARG A 37 -18.46 2.23 1.47
CA ARG A 37 -19.68 3.00 1.71
C ARG A 37 -20.92 2.24 1.25
N ALA A 38 -20.87 1.61 0.08
CA ALA A 38 -21.96 0.78 -0.42
C ALA A 38 -22.25 -0.42 0.50
N LEU A 39 -21.22 -1.11 0.99
CA LEU A 39 -21.37 -2.19 1.98
C LEU A 39 -22.06 -1.71 3.27
N MET A 40 -21.67 -0.54 3.79
CA MET A 40 -22.28 0.04 4.99
C MET A 40 -23.73 0.51 4.79
N GLN A 41 -24.14 0.73 3.54
CA GLN A 41 -25.48 1.20 3.17
C GLN A 41 -26.42 0.06 2.75
N LEU A 42 -25.97 -1.20 2.75
CA LEU A 42 -26.82 -2.34 2.42
C LEU A 42 -27.98 -2.47 3.41
N SER A 43 -29.20 -2.55 2.89
CA SER A 43 -30.38 -2.83 3.68
C SER A 43 -30.52 -4.33 3.92
N LEU A 44 -30.55 -4.74 5.19
CA LEU A 44 -30.81 -6.14 5.56
C LEU A 44 -32.21 -6.63 5.13
N ALA A 45 -33.14 -5.71 4.89
CA ALA A 45 -34.49 -6.00 4.43
C ALA A 45 -34.61 -6.05 2.89
N ALA A 46 -33.51 -5.83 2.15
CA ALA A 46 -33.54 -5.91 0.70
C ALA A 46 -33.74 -7.36 0.23
N GLU A 47 -34.68 -7.58 -0.69
CA GLU A 47 -34.97 -8.89 -1.29
C GLU A 47 -33.71 -9.55 -1.89
N LYS A 48 -32.76 -8.74 -2.38
CA LYS A 48 -31.49 -9.18 -2.98
C LYS A 48 -30.27 -8.95 -2.10
N TYR A 49 -30.45 -8.81 -0.78
CA TYR A 49 -29.35 -8.50 0.14
C TYR A 49 -28.12 -9.40 -0.05
N SER A 50 -28.32 -10.73 -0.05
CA SER A 50 -27.21 -11.69 -0.16
C SER A 50 -26.47 -11.57 -1.50
N GLN A 51 -27.20 -11.33 -2.60
CA GLN A 51 -26.60 -11.10 -3.90
C GLN A 51 -25.76 -9.82 -3.91
N GLN A 52 -26.31 -8.70 -3.43
CA GLN A 52 -25.62 -7.41 -3.38
C GLN A 52 -24.39 -7.45 -2.47
N LEU A 53 -24.47 -8.17 -1.34
CA LEU A 53 -23.34 -8.40 -0.45
C LEU A 53 -22.22 -9.15 -1.16
N ASN A 54 -22.54 -10.23 -1.88
CA ASN A 54 -21.55 -11.01 -2.63
C ASN A 54 -20.89 -10.18 -3.74
N GLU A 55 -21.67 -9.40 -4.50
CA GLU A 55 -21.15 -8.54 -5.55
C GLU A 55 -20.17 -7.49 -5.00
N LEU A 56 -20.55 -6.82 -3.90
CA LEU A 56 -19.69 -5.83 -3.26
C LEU A 56 -18.44 -6.46 -2.64
N ALA A 57 -18.56 -7.64 -2.03
CA ALA A 57 -17.43 -8.38 -1.46
C ALA A 57 -16.43 -8.82 -2.54
N THR A 58 -16.91 -9.36 -3.67
CA THR A 58 -16.07 -9.71 -4.83
C THR A 58 -15.34 -8.49 -5.36
N LYS A 59 -16.06 -7.37 -5.56
CA LYS A 59 -15.45 -6.10 -5.99
C LYS A 59 -14.37 -5.63 -5.01
N GLN A 60 -14.61 -5.74 -3.70
CA GLN A 60 -13.60 -5.37 -2.70
C GLN A 60 -12.33 -6.23 -2.80
N ALA A 61 -12.49 -7.54 -3.04
CA ALA A 61 -11.36 -8.45 -3.22
C ALA A 61 -10.53 -8.10 -4.47
N GLU A 62 -11.20 -7.81 -5.58
CA GLU A 62 -10.57 -7.38 -6.83
C GLU A 62 -9.81 -6.05 -6.67
N LEU A 63 -10.43 -5.05 -6.06
CA LEU A 63 -9.79 -3.77 -5.78
C LEU A 63 -8.54 -3.93 -4.91
N LYS A 64 -8.62 -4.79 -3.88
CA LYS A 64 -7.48 -5.07 -3.01
C LYS A 64 -6.36 -5.78 -3.76
N LYS A 65 -6.68 -6.75 -4.61
CA LYS A 65 -5.72 -7.43 -5.50
C LYS A 65 -5.02 -6.41 -6.39
N ASN A 66 -5.78 -5.57 -7.09
CA ASN A 66 -5.24 -4.56 -8.01
C ASN A 66 -4.32 -3.57 -7.29
N LEU A 67 -4.69 -3.13 -6.08
CA LEU A 67 -3.86 -2.27 -5.25
C LEU A 67 -2.53 -2.93 -4.88
N ILE A 68 -2.55 -4.19 -4.42
CA ILE A 68 -1.35 -4.92 -4.04
C ILE A 68 -0.41 -5.08 -5.23
N VAL A 69 -0.95 -5.50 -6.38
CA VAL A 69 -0.19 -5.67 -7.62
C VAL A 69 0.45 -4.34 -8.03
N LYS A 70 -0.33 -3.24 -8.10
CA LYS A 70 0.21 -1.94 -8.52
C LYS A 70 1.27 -1.40 -7.58
N ILE A 71 1.12 -1.59 -6.26
CA ILE A 71 2.16 -1.23 -5.28
C ILE A 71 3.42 -2.08 -5.50
N GLY A 72 3.26 -3.38 -5.78
CA GLY A 72 4.36 -4.28 -6.12
C GLY A 72 5.12 -3.80 -7.35
N ASP A 73 4.41 -3.47 -8.42
CA ASP A 73 4.99 -2.99 -9.68
C ASP A 73 5.77 -1.69 -9.47
N VAL A 74 5.19 -0.72 -8.78
CA VAL A 74 5.86 0.56 -8.45
C VAL A 74 7.12 0.32 -7.64
N LYS A 75 7.07 -0.57 -6.64
CA LYS A 75 8.25 -0.91 -5.84
C LYS A 75 9.33 -1.59 -6.67
N SER A 76 8.95 -2.50 -7.56
CA SER A 76 9.88 -3.20 -8.45
C SER A 76 10.57 -2.22 -9.40
N GLN A 77 9.82 -1.30 -10.01
CA GLN A 77 10.36 -0.25 -10.88
C GLN A 77 11.30 0.69 -10.11
N ALA A 78 10.91 1.14 -8.92
CA ALA A 78 11.76 1.99 -8.09
C ALA A 78 13.04 1.27 -7.63
N PHE A 79 12.94 -0.03 -7.31
CA PHE A 79 14.08 -0.85 -6.90
C PHE A 79 15.09 -1.06 -8.03
N ALA A 80 14.63 -1.21 -9.27
CA ALA A 80 15.49 -1.36 -10.44
C ALA A 80 16.37 -0.12 -10.74
N LEU A 81 16.02 1.05 -10.19
CA LEU A 81 16.79 2.30 -10.33
C LEU A 81 17.91 2.45 -9.28
N LEU A 82 17.95 1.55 -8.30
CA LEU A 82 18.92 1.56 -7.21
C LEU A 82 20.18 0.76 -7.57
N ASP A 83 21.33 1.19 -7.07
CA ASP A 83 22.56 0.38 -7.11
C ASP A 83 22.51 -0.79 -6.10
N GLU A 84 23.43 -1.75 -6.21
CA GLU A 84 23.46 -2.95 -5.37
C GLU A 84 23.52 -2.65 -3.85
N GLN A 85 24.25 -1.61 -3.44
CA GLN A 85 24.37 -1.23 -2.03
C GLN A 85 23.07 -0.60 -1.50
N GLN A 86 22.42 0.22 -2.33
CA GLN A 86 21.13 0.82 -2.06
C GLN A 86 20.01 -0.23 -2.05
N GLN A 87 20.08 -1.23 -2.93
CA GLN A 87 19.16 -2.37 -2.97
C GLN A 87 19.23 -3.19 -1.68
N ALA A 88 20.43 -3.54 -1.21
CA ALA A 88 20.61 -4.24 0.08
C ALA A 88 20.04 -3.43 1.25
N SER A 89 20.30 -2.12 1.25
CA SER A 89 19.75 -1.19 2.26
C SER A 89 18.22 -1.07 2.21
N PHE A 90 17.62 -1.20 1.02
CA PHE A 90 16.18 -1.21 0.84
C PHE A 90 15.54 -2.50 1.35
N LEU A 91 16.15 -3.66 1.04
CA LEU A 91 15.67 -4.98 1.48
C LEU A 91 15.73 -5.13 3.01
N ASN A 92 16.84 -4.75 3.65
CA ASN A 92 16.98 -4.81 5.11
C ASN A 92 15.87 -4.00 5.80
N ARG A 93 15.58 -2.80 5.29
CA ARG A 93 14.48 -1.99 5.82
C ARG A 93 13.12 -2.61 5.59
N GLN A 94 12.90 -3.18 4.41
CA GLN A 94 11.64 -3.87 4.12
C GLN A 94 11.41 -5.01 5.11
N GLU A 95 12.48 -5.70 5.51
CA GLU A 95 12.47 -6.76 6.51
C GLU A 95 12.20 -6.22 7.92
N ASP A 96 12.84 -5.12 8.32
CA ASP A 96 12.56 -4.42 9.59
C ASP A 96 11.08 -4.02 9.69
N PHE A 97 10.51 -3.49 8.61
CA PHE A 97 9.08 -3.14 8.57
C PHE A 97 8.16 -4.37 8.64
N ARG A 98 8.60 -5.54 8.15
CA ARG A 98 7.84 -6.79 8.22
C ARG A 98 7.82 -7.40 9.63
N GLN A 99 8.86 -7.18 10.44
CA GLN A 99 8.98 -7.78 11.78
C GLN A 99 8.18 -7.08 12.89
N GLY A 100 7.46 -5.99 12.61
CA GLY A 100 6.53 -5.36 13.56
C GLY A 100 7.15 -4.28 14.46
N PRO A 101 6.32 -3.53 15.22
CA PRO A 101 6.51 -2.10 15.44
C PRO A 101 7.59 -1.76 16.47
N PHE A 102 8.12 -0.53 16.39
CA PHE A 102 9.06 0.08 17.34
C PHE A 102 8.65 -0.02 18.83
N TRP A 103 7.36 -0.27 19.13
CA TRP A 103 6.80 -0.57 20.46
C TRP A 103 7.27 -1.92 21.06
N ASN A 104 7.78 -2.85 20.24
CA ASN A 104 8.35 -4.12 20.69
C ASN A 104 9.85 -4.02 21.05
N ARG A 105 10.46 -2.83 21.00
CA ARG A 105 11.84 -2.61 21.48
C ARG A 105 11.86 -2.52 23.01
N PRO A 106 12.75 -3.23 23.72
CA PRO A 106 12.80 -3.24 25.21
C PRO A 106 12.91 -1.85 25.85
N GLU A 107 13.47 -0.90 25.10
CA GLU A 107 13.86 0.45 25.53
C GLU A 107 12.69 1.41 25.76
N HIS A 108 11.49 1.11 25.24
CA HIS A 108 10.31 1.99 25.28
C HIS A 108 9.14 1.48 26.15
N ARG A 109 9.33 0.42 26.95
CA ARG A 109 8.29 -0.15 27.85
C ARG A 109 8.05 0.65 29.15
N ARG A 110 8.28 1.96 29.17
CA ARG A 110 7.99 2.80 30.36
C ARG A 110 7.29 4.10 29.96
N SER A 111 6.03 4.00 29.58
CA SER A 111 5.03 5.08 29.72
C SER A 111 3.76 4.66 29.00
N CYS A 112 2.80 4.14 29.75
CA CYS A 112 1.35 4.14 29.51
C CYS A 112 0.71 3.19 30.53
N TRP A 113 0.72 3.64 31.78
CA TRP A 113 -0.33 3.42 32.78
C TRP A 113 -0.54 4.77 33.46
#